data_AF-A0A1V9Z0D5-F1
#
_entry.id   AF-A0A1V9Z0D5-F1
#
_cell.length_a   1.000
_cell.length_b   1.000
_cell.length_c   1.000
_cell.angle_alpha   90.00
_cell.angle_beta   90.00
_cell.angle_gamma   90.00
#
_symmetry.space_group_name_H-M   'P 1'
#
loop_
_entity.id
_entity.type
_entity.pdbx_description
1 polymer ?
#
loop_
_entity_poly.entity_id
_entity_poly.type
_entity_poly.pdbx_seq_one_letter_code
_entity_poly.pdbx_strand_id
1 'polypeptide(L)'
;MYGTKVDIEGFYLRHVIPLKDYLMLNSIGGPRPVQFRWLLNAQKGSTVLVVLALMIHYDNWSVAAYMHLANHGTFGIIWVVKDLVIPDKVWDAYMTIPSAIMGVFVLGAGWGADYIVISRHLEPPPWMIAFCTALHTFGLILLMATDTQKYFTLRYRPGVLIMDGWVKWCRNPNFLGKSMIYLSYAIMAQHWFPFAMLAFMFSFVMMSHMIVKDISLRKKVHFRSIQLATPRIRTVAIATCSAPGSFSLTSSVGSGTTSTLTQVCSRTNRKRLPHRSPALRTSPHFQMSLRAFYVNYVIPLKDYLMLDCLGGPRPVQFRQLLNAQKGATMFVLITLMAVYDNWTMSAFLNLANHGTFGLVWVLKDMVIPDKVWTAYQTIPSTILGVIVLSADWVADYIIIAHRIESPPWQAALCTAMHTLGLVLLMCTDTQKYFQLRYRPGLITDGWVKWCRNPNFLGKFLVYLSYAIMAEHWFPYAMLAFMWSFVMASHMILKDISLAKKTGGDAYIQRTGMCCPNLIGWTQSSLGASSIVQPGPLSTDMTPDKSAMHSILDTPPQPT
;
A
#
# COMPACT_ATOMS: atom_id res chain seq x y z
N MET A 1 -22.91 -29.51 33.10
CA MET A 1 -21.44 -29.54 32.89
C MET A 1 -20.99 -28.14 32.50
N TYR A 2 -20.49 -27.37 33.46
CA TYR A 2 -19.82 -26.09 33.18
C TYR A 2 -18.44 -26.41 32.60
N GLY A 3 -18.32 -26.37 31.27
CA GLY A 3 -17.03 -26.54 30.60
C GLY A 3 -16.08 -25.46 31.09
N THR A 4 -14.95 -25.88 31.67
CA THR A 4 -13.80 -25.03 31.97
C THR A 4 -13.43 -24.25 30.72
N LYS A 5 -13.75 -22.95 30.68
CA LYS A 5 -13.28 -22.07 29.60
C LYS A 5 -11.76 -22.07 29.66
N VAL A 6 -11.12 -22.62 28.64
CA VAL A 6 -9.67 -22.56 28.49
C VAL A 6 -9.29 -21.07 28.39
N ASP A 7 -8.54 -20.59 29.38
CA ASP A 7 -8.00 -19.23 29.41
C ASP A 7 -6.83 -19.11 28.42
N ILE A 8 -7.18 -19.03 27.14
CA ILE A 8 -6.21 -18.90 26.04
C ILE A 8 -5.38 -17.64 26.23
N GLU A 9 -6.01 -16.51 26.57
CA GLU A 9 -5.31 -15.24 26.75
C GLU A 9 -4.27 -15.33 27.86
N GLY A 10 -4.65 -15.82 29.04
CA GLY A 10 -3.71 -15.97 30.15
C GLY A 10 -2.64 -17.04 29.90
N PHE A 11 -2.94 -18.11 29.16
CA PHE A 11 -1.92 -19.06 28.71
C PHE A 11 -0.84 -18.38 27.86
N TYR A 12 -1.24 -17.56 26.89
CA TYR A 12 -0.30 -16.81 26.05
C TYR A 12 0.52 -15.80 26.85
N LEU A 13 -0.11 -15.07 27.78
CA LEU A 13 0.57 -14.08 28.61
C LEU A 13 1.58 -14.70 29.58
N ARG A 14 1.23 -15.85 30.18
CA ARG A 14 2.09 -16.52 31.16
C ARG A 14 3.22 -17.33 30.52
N HIS A 15 3.00 -17.93 29.36
CA HIS A 15 3.92 -18.92 28.80
C HIS A 15 4.44 -18.55 27.42
N VAL A 16 3.55 -18.29 26.46
CA VAL A 16 3.94 -18.17 25.04
C VAL A 16 4.69 -16.87 24.76
N ILE A 17 4.17 -15.73 25.22
CA ILE A 17 4.78 -14.41 24.95
C ILE A 17 6.15 -14.28 25.63
N PRO A 18 6.33 -14.63 26.93
CA PRO A 18 7.65 -14.60 27.55
C PRO A 18 8.66 -15.54 26.87
N LEU A 19 8.23 -16.76 26.52
CA LEU A 19 9.08 -17.70 25.78
C LEU A 19 9.45 -17.15 24.40
N LYS A 20 8.49 -16.58 23.68
CA LYS A 20 8.73 -15.93 22.39
C LYS A 20 9.73 -14.79 22.52
N ASP A 21 9.56 -13.89 23.47
CA ASP A 21 10.47 -12.75 23.66
C ASP A 21 11.86 -13.20 24.12
N TYR A 22 11.94 -14.24 24.95
CA TYR A 22 13.20 -14.88 25.31
C TYR A 22 13.91 -15.43 24.07
N LEU A 23 13.22 -16.28 23.30
CA LEU A 23 13.77 -16.89 22.10
C LEU A 23 14.18 -15.85 21.05
N MET A 24 13.32 -14.87 20.78
CA MET A 24 13.57 -13.89 19.73
C MET A 24 14.64 -12.85 20.09
N LEU A 25 14.83 -12.50 21.37
CA LEU A 25 15.69 -11.36 21.73
C LEU A 25 16.81 -11.71 22.72
N ASN A 26 16.64 -12.74 23.55
CA ASN A 26 17.42 -12.94 24.78
C ASN A 26 17.98 -14.35 25.00
N SER A 27 17.96 -15.23 23.99
CA SER A 27 18.41 -16.61 24.12
C SER A 27 19.81 -16.69 24.69
N ILE A 28 19.99 -17.44 25.78
CA ILE A 28 21.26 -17.75 26.45
C ILE A 28 22.02 -16.50 26.98
N GLY A 29 21.46 -15.30 26.82
CA GLY A 29 22.11 -14.04 27.19
C GLY A 29 23.25 -13.63 26.24
N GLY A 30 24.14 -12.75 26.71
CA GLY A 30 25.31 -12.27 25.96
C GLY A 30 25.12 -10.92 25.25
N PRO A 31 26.12 -10.49 24.46
CA PRO A 31 26.09 -9.20 23.77
C PRO A 31 24.95 -9.15 22.74
N ARG A 32 24.43 -7.94 22.48
CA ARG A 32 23.33 -7.71 21.55
C ARG A 32 23.74 -6.85 20.34
N PRO A 33 24.58 -7.37 19.42
CA PRO A 33 25.17 -6.54 18.37
C PRO A 33 24.24 -6.24 17.19
N VAL A 34 23.15 -7.00 17.02
CA VAL A 34 22.31 -6.95 15.80
C VAL A 34 20.88 -6.53 16.15
N GLN A 35 20.31 -5.56 15.42
CA GLN A 35 18.87 -5.29 15.52
C GLN A 35 18.08 -6.31 14.71
N PHE A 36 16.92 -6.71 15.22
CA PHE A 36 16.09 -7.73 14.59
C PHE A 36 15.64 -7.35 13.17
N ARG A 37 15.40 -6.06 12.93
CA ARG A 37 15.09 -5.51 11.61
C ARG A 37 16.11 -5.88 10.53
N TRP A 38 17.42 -5.88 10.84
CA TRP A 38 18.45 -6.22 9.85
C TRP A 38 18.36 -7.67 9.41
N LEU A 39 18.14 -8.58 10.37
CA LEU A 39 17.98 -9.99 10.09
C LEU A 39 16.72 -10.26 9.24
N LEU A 40 15.60 -9.62 9.58
CA LEU A 40 14.35 -9.71 8.80
C LEU A 40 14.52 -9.18 7.38
N ASN A 41 15.12 -7.99 7.23
CA ASN A 41 15.33 -7.38 5.92
C ASN A 41 16.34 -8.15 5.08
N ALA A 42 17.37 -8.73 5.69
CA ALA A 42 18.32 -9.60 5.00
C ALA A 42 17.61 -10.85 4.46
N GLN A 43 16.79 -11.52 5.28
CA GLN A 43 16.04 -12.70 4.81
C GLN A 43 15.05 -12.34 3.70
N LYS A 44 14.22 -11.30 3.89
CA LYS A 44 13.21 -10.93 2.89
C LYS A 44 13.84 -10.37 1.63
N GLY A 45 14.87 -9.53 1.76
CA GLY A 45 15.56 -8.91 0.62
C GLY A 45 16.38 -9.91 -0.20
N SER A 46 16.90 -10.97 0.42
CA SER A 46 17.66 -12.02 -0.28
C SER A 46 16.78 -13.08 -0.95
N THR A 47 15.47 -13.13 -0.70
CA THR A 47 14.57 -14.16 -1.25
C THR A 47 14.71 -14.32 -2.76
N VAL A 48 14.74 -13.23 -3.55
CA VAL A 48 14.91 -13.32 -5.02
C VAL A 48 16.19 -14.07 -5.37
N LEU A 49 17.29 -13.76 -4.70
CA LEU A 49 18.60 -14.36 -4.95
C LEU A 49 18.62 -15.84 -4.52
N VAL A 50 18.03 -16.16 -3.37
CA VAL A 50 17.94 -17.54 -2.87
C VAL A 50 17.09 -18.40 -3.80
N VAL A 51 15.93 -17.92 -4.23
CA VAL A 51 15.06 -18.66 -5.15
C VAL A 51 15.75 -18.86 -6.50
N LEU A 52 16.39 -17.83 -7.05
CA LEU A 52 17.20 -17.97 -8.27
C LEU A 52 18.36 -18.96 -8.09
N ALA A 53 19.06 -18.92 -6.96
CA ALA A 53 20.13 -19.87 -6.67
C ALA A 53 19.63 -21.31 -6.59
N LEU A 54 18.44 -21.54 -6.01
CA LEU A 54 17.79 -22.85 -6.01
C LEU A 54 17.45 -23.29 -7.44
N MET A 55 16.88 -22.41 -8.27
CA MET A 55 16.55 -22.71 -9.67
C MET A 55 17.80 -23.12 -10.46
N ILE A 56 18.91 -22.39 -10.29
CA ILE A 56 20.19 -22.71 -10.93
C ILE A 56 20.76 -24.02 -10.40
N HIS A 57 20.75 -24.24 -9.08
CA HIS A 57 21.35 -25.42 -8.46
C HIS A 57 20.63 -26.72 -8.83
N TYR A 58 19.30 -26.69 -8.87
CA TYR A 58 18.46 -27.85 -9.23
C TYR A 58 18.10 -27.92 -10.72
N ASP A 59 18.60 -26.98 -11.53
CA ASP A 59 18.25 -26.83 -12.95
C ASP A 59 16.73 -26.89 -13.20
N ASN A 60 15.98 -26.13 -12.42
CA ASN A 60 14.53 -26.09 -12.51
C ASN A 60 14.03 -24.71 -12.92
N TRP A 61 13.63 -24.63 -14.18
CA TRP A 61 13.10 -23.42 -14.84
C TRP A 61 11.61 -23.55 -15.17
N SER A 62 10.90 -24.38 -14.41
CA SER A 62 9.48 -24.64 -14.66
C SER A 62 8.57 -23.48 -14.28
N VAL A 63 7.30 -23.59 -14.67
CA VAL A 63 6.29 -22.57 -14.34
C VAL A 63 6.16 -22.42 -12.83
N ALA A 64 6.15 -23.52 -12.07
CA ALA A 64 6.06 -23.45 -10.62
C ALA A 64 7.25 -22.71 -10.00
N ALA A 65 8.47 -22.98 -10.45
CA ALA A 65 9.68 -22.31 -9.97
C ALA A 65 9.66 -20.81 -10.26
N TYR A 66 9.32 -20.42 -11.49
CA TYR A 66 9.18 -19.02 -11.88
C TYR A 66 8.05 -18.30 -11.12
N MET A 67 6.93 -18.97 -10.85
CA MET A 67 5.82 -18.39 -10.11
C MET A 67 6.13 -18.24 -8.61
N HIS A 68 6.93 -19.12 -8.03
CA HIS A 68 7.53 -18.93 -6.70
C HIS A 68 8.47 -17.72 -6.67
N LEU A 69 9.35 -17.60 -7.66
CA LEU A 69 10.24 -16.44 -7.80
C LEU A 69 9.43 -15.14 -7.90
N ALA A 70 8.38 -15.11 -8.71
CA ALA A 70 7.51 -13.96 -8.85
C ALA A 70 6.81 -13.59 -7.55
N ASN A 71 6.11 -14.54 -6.91
CA ASN A 71 5.33 -14.25 -5.71
C ASN A 71 6.24 -13.97 -4.51
N HIS A 72 7.12 -14.90 -4.14
CA HIS A 72 7.96 -14.77 -2.94
C HIS A 72 9.07 -13.72 -3.11
N GLY A 73 9.67 -13.64 -4.29
CA GLY A 73 10.67 -12.62 -4.61
C GLY A 73 10.09 -11.20 -4.57
N THR A 74 8.94 -10.97 -5.20
CA THR A 74 8.27 -9.66 -5.17
C THR A 74 7.82 -9.29 -3.77
N PHE A 75 7.32 -10.24 -2.97
CA PHE A 75 7.03 -10.01 -1.55
C PHE A 75 8.27 -9.54 -0.78
N GLY A 76 9.42 -10.17 -1.02
CA GLY A 76 10.70 -9.80 -0.42
C GLY A 76 11.11 -8.35 -0.73
N ILE A 77 11.03 -7.96 -2.01
CA ILE A 77 11.30 -6.57 -2.44
C ILE A 77 10.34 -5.59 -1.76
N ILE A 78 9.04 -5.91 -1.78
CA ILE A 78 7.99 -5.05 -1.20
C ILE A 78 8.16 -4.91 0.31
N TRP A 79 8.62 -5.95 1.00
CA TRP A 79 8.94 -5.89 2.43
C TRP A 79 10.06 -4.88 2.71
N VAL A 80 11.16 -4.92 1.95
CA VAL A 80 12.26 -3.96 2.13
C VAL A 80 11.79 -2.54 1.83
N VAL A 81 11.01 -2.34 0.76
CA VAL A 81 10.40 -1.04 0.44
C VAL A 81 9.50 -0.57 1.59
N LYS A 82 8.67 -1.46 2.16
CA LYS A 82 7.83 -1.16 3.31
C LYS A 82 8.64 -0.63 4.48
N ASP A 83 9.75 -1.29 4.83
CA ASP A 83 10.58 -0.87 5.96
C ASP A 83 11.22 0.51 5.72
N LEU A 84 11.63 0.81 4.49
CA LEU A 84 12.17 2.12 4.11
C LEU A 84 11.12 3.25 4.13
N VAL A 85 9.85 2.92 3.83
CA VAL A 85 8.77 3.89 3.63
C VAL A 85 7.93 4.10 4.89
N ILE A 86 7.61 3.02 5.59
CA ILE A 86 6.79 2.95 6.81
C ILE A 86 7.48 2.04 7.85
N PRO A 87 8.63 2.47 8.42
CA PRO A 87 9.39 1.67 9.38
C PRO A 87 8.57 1.35 10.63
N ASP A 88 8.73 0.13 11.13
CA ASP A 88 8.03 -0.36 12.30
C ASP A 88 9.00 -0.52 13.48
N LYS A 89 8.79 0.29 14.52
CA LYS A 89 9.67 0.37 15.70
C LYS A 89 9.75 -0.94 16.48
N VAL A 90 8.78 -1.84 16.32
CA VAL A 90 8.79 -3.15 16.99
C VAL A 90 10.04 -3.96 16.62
N TRP A 91 10.61 -3.74 15.42
CA TRP A 91 11.77 -4.50 14.93
C TRP A 91 13.12 -3.84 15.26
N ASP A 92 13.14 -2.69 15.92
CA ASP A 92 14.38 -1.99 16.29
C ASP A 92 15.07 -2.61 17.53
N ALA A 93 14.43 -3.61 18.16
CA ALA A 93 15.00 -4.33 19.29
C ALA A 93 16.30 -5.05 18.90
N TYR A 94 17.31 -4.94 19.77
CA TYR A 94 18.57 -5.66 19.63
C TYR A 94 18.46 -7.08 20.18
N MET A 95 19.07 -8.04 19.47
CA MET A 95 19.03 -9.47 19.77
C MET A 95 20.38 -9.95 20.29
N THR A 96 20.38 -10.93 21.19
CA THR A 96 21.60 -11.68 21.53
C THR A 96 22.10 -12.48 20.33
N ILE A 97 23.41 -12.80 20.30
CA ILE A 97 24.00 -13.63 19.23
C ILE A 97 23.25 -14.98 19.07
N PRO A 98 22.92 -15.74 20.14
CA PRO A 98 22.17 -16.99 20.00
C PRO A 98 20.76 -16.78 19.43
N SER A 99 20.06 -15.70 19.81
CA SER A 99 18.77 -15.35 19.22
C SER A 99 18.89 -15.00 17.74
N ALA A 100 19.95 -14.31 17.32
CA ALA A 100 20.20 -14.00 15.92
C ALA A 100 20.46 -15.28 15.10
N ILE A 101 21.30 -16.20 15.59
CA ILE A 101 21.57 -17.49 14.94
C ILE A 101 20.28 -18.30 14.78
N MET A 102 19.51 -18.45 15.85
CA MET A 102 18.22 -19.14 15.78
C MET A 102 17.26 -18.43 14.82
N GLY A 103 17.24 -17.09 14.83
CA GLY A 103 16.45 -16.30 13.90
C GLY A 103 16.79 -16.58 12.43
N VAL A 104 18.07 -16.81 12.09
CA VAL A 104 18.49 -17.23 10.74
C VAL A 104 17.84 -18.56 10.37
N PHE A 105 17.88 -19.57 11.24
CA PHE A 105 17.27 -20.88 10.96
C PHE A 105 15.74 -20.80 10.85
N VAL A 106 15.10 -20.09 11.78
CA VAL A 106 13.65 -19.96 11.83
C VAL A 106 13.12 -19.17 10.62
N LEU A 107 13.78 -18.07 10.24
CA LEU A 107 13.38 -17.32 9.05
C LEU A 107 13.79 -18.04 7.76
N GLY A 108 14.93 -18.73 7.75
CA GLY A 108 15.43 -19.52 6.62
C GLY A 108 14.53 -20.70 6.29
N ALA A 109 13.92 -21.34 7.30
CA ALA A 109 12.88 -22.35 7.09
C ALA A 109 11.64 -21.78 6.35
N GLY A 110 11.48 -20.46 6.28
CA GLY A 110 10.51 -19.78 5.42
C GLY A 110 10.74 -19.97 3.92
N TRP A 111 11.95 -20.33 3.50
CA TRP A 111 12.26 -20.75 2.12
C TRP A 111 11.99 -22.23 1.85
N GLY A 112 11.51 -22.99 2.85
CA GLY A 112 11.25 -24.42 2.69
C GLY A 112 10.21 -24.73 1.62
N ALA A 113 9.23 -23.87 1.40
CA ALA A 113 8.27 -24.03 0.30
C ALA A 113 8.95 -23.92 -1.07
N ASP A 114 9.81 -22.91 -1.26
CA ASP A 114 10.56 -22.71 -2.51
C ASP A 114 11.52 -23.88 -2.75
N TYR A 115 12.27 -24.28 -1.71
CA TYR A 115 13.14 -25.45 -1.76
C TYR A 115 12.38 -26.70 -2.21
N ILE A 116 11.23 -27.00 -1.61
CA ILE A 116 10.44 -28.20 -1.92
C ILE A 116 9.95 -28.18 -3.37
N VAL A 117 9.37 -27.07 -3.82
CA VAL A 117 8.85 -26.96 -5.21
C VAL A 117 9.97 -27.10 -6.22
N ILE A 118 11.08 -26.40 -5.99
CA ILE A 118 12.18 -26.31 -6.95
C ILE A 118 12.98 -27.61 -6.98
N SER A 119 13.40 -28.13 -5.83
CA SER A 119 14.22 -29.36 -5.75
C SER A 119 13.49 -30.62 -6.21
N ARG A 120 12.16 -30.65 -6.10
CA ARG A 120 11.35 -31.81 -6.49
C ARG A 120 10.69 -31.67 -7.85
N HIS A 121 10.94 -30.57 -8.58
CA HIS A 121 10.31 -30.27 -9.87
C HIS A 121 8.78 -30.44 -9.81
N LEU A 122 8.15 -29.86 -8.77
CA LEU A 122 6.70 -29.94 -8.63
C LEU A 122 6.03 -29.07 -9.70
N GLU A 123 5.05 -29.63 -10.39
CA GLU A 123 4.19 -28.93 -11.36
C GLU A 123 2.73 -28.90 -10.87
N PRO A 124 2.36 -27.97 -9.98
CA PRO A 124 0.97 -27.81 -9.59
C PRO A 124 0.10 -27.45 -10.80
N PRO A 125 -1.18 -27.89 -10.84
CA PRO A 125 -2.04 -27.61 -11.98
C PRO A 125 -2.32 -26.09 -12.12
N PRO A 126 -2.58 -25.59 -13.35
CA PRO A 126 -2.80 -24.17 -13.64
C PRO A 126 -3.74 -23.43 -12.69
N TRP A 127 -4.92 -24.01 -12.41
CA TRP A 127 -5.92 -23.40 -11.54
C TRP A 127 -5.38 -23.16 -10.12
N MET A 128 -4.49 -24.03 -9.65
CA MET A 128 -3.91 -23.98 -8.31
C MET A 128 -2.86 -22.87 -8.22
N ILE A 129 -2.03 -22.71 -9.25
CA ILE A 129 -1.05 -21.63 -9.32
C ILE A 129 -1.76 -20.27 -9.43
N ALA A 130 -2.82 -20.19 -10.23
CA ALA A 130 -3.67 -19.01 -10.32
C ALA A 130 -4.35 -18.68 -8.98
N PHE A 131 -4.94 -19.68 -8.31
CA PHE A 131 -5.53 -19.50 -6.98
C PHE A 131 -4.49 -19.01 -5.96
N CYS A 132 -3.29 -19.60 -5.93
CA CYS A 132 -2.21 -19.16 -5.04
C CYS A 132 -1.74 -17.75 -5.37
N THR A 133 -1.66 -17.38 -6.65
CA THR A 133 -1.28 -16.03 -7.10
C THR A 133 -2.32 -14.98 -6.70
N ALA A 134 -3.61 -15.29 -6.85
CA ALA A 134 -4.71 -14.44 -6.39
C ALA A 134 -4.70 -14.28 -4.87
N LEU A 135 -4.55 -15.40 -4.14
CA LEU A 135 -4.48 -15.44 -2.68
C LEU A 135 -3.30 -14.64 -2.14
N HIS A 136 -2.12 -14.80 -2.76
CA HIS A 136 -0.90 -14.05 -2.48
C HIS A 136 -1.13 -12.55 -2.67
N THR A 137 -1.63 -12.15 -3.84
CA THR A 137 -1.83 -10.75 -4.21
C THR A 137 -2.83 -10.09 -3.28
N PHE A 138 -3.99 -10.71 -3.04
CA PHE A 138 -5.01 -10.17 -2.14
C PHE A 138 -4.49 -10.05 -0.70
N GLY A 139 -3.80 -11.09 -0.21
CA GLY A 139 -3.16 -11.09 1.10
C GLY A 139 -2.14 -9.97 1.25
N LEU A 140 -1.34 -9.73 0.22
CA LEU A 140 -0.36 -8.66 0.20
C LEU A 140 -0.99 -7.27 0.27
N ILE A 141 -2.11 -7.04 -0.41
CA ILE A 141 -2.81 -5.76 -0.30
C ILE A 141 -3.38 -5.56 1.10
N LEU A 142 -4.00 -6.60 1.70
CA LEU A 142 -4.49 -6.50 3.08
C LEU A 142 -3.36 -6.19 4.06
N LEU A 143 -2.18 -6.81 3.91
CA LEU A 143 -0.99 -6.51 4.69
C LEU A 143 -0.56 -5.05 4.51
N MET A 144 -0.26 -4.66 3.28
CA MET A 144 0.44 -3.42 2.97
C MET A 144 -0.45 -2.18 3.16
N ALA A 145 -1.71 -2.25 2.74
CA ALA A 145 -2.64 -1.13 2.85
C ALA A 145 -3.04 -0.91 4.32
N THR A 146 -3.28 -1.97 5.08
CA THR A 146 -3.56 -1.86 6.53
C THR A 146 -2.37 -1.25 7.28
N ASP A 147 -1.15 -1.73 7.03
CA ASP A 147 0.04 -1.20 7.69
C ASP A 147 0.26 0.28 7.31
N THR A 148 0.01 0.64 6.05
CA THR A 148 0.05 2.04 5.60
C THR A 148 -0.98 2.90 6.34
N GLN A 149 -2.25 2.47 6.43
CA GLN A 149 -3.27 3.21 7.18
C GLN A 149 -2.87 3.39 8.65
N LYS A 150 -2.46 2.30 9.32
CA LYS A 150 -2.06 2.34 10.73
C LYS A 150 -0.91 3.32 10.94
N TYR A 151 0.14 3.23 10.13
CA TYR A 151 1.32 4.07 10.25
C TYR A 151 0.96 5.57 10.17
N PHE A 152 0.29 5.98 9.10
CA PHE A 152 -0.02 7.40 8.91
C PHE A 152 -1.10 7.88 9.89
N THR A 153 -2.10 7.06 10.21
CA THR A 153 -3.14 7.44 11.18
C THR A 153 -2.53 7.67 12.57
N LEU A 154 -1.72 6.73 13.07
CA LEU A 154 -1.15 6.82 14.41
C LEU A 154 -0.03 7.85 14.51
N ARG A 155 0.66 8.15 13.41
CA ARG A 155 1.66 9.22 13.37
C ARG A 155 1.04 10.60 13.56
N TYR A 156 -0.16 10.84 13.02
CA TYR A 156 -0.85 12.14 13.16
C TYR A 156 -1.86 12.17 14.31
N ARG A 157 -2.36 11.02 14.74
CA ARG A 157 -3.28 10.87 15.88
C ARG A 157 -2.83 9.73 16.78
N PRO A 158 -1.74 9.94 17.56
CA PRO A 158 -1.27 8.94 18.51
C PRO A 158 -2.35 8.64 19.56
N GLY A 159 -2.37 7.41 20.05
CA GLY A 159 -3.30 6.97 21.09
C GLY A 159 -4.75 6.68 20.63
N VAL A 160 -5.15 7.11 19.42
CA VAL A 160 -6.50 6.88 18.91
C VAL A 160 -6.76 5.40 18.59
N LEU A 161 -8.02 4.98 18.75
CA LEU A 161 -8.55 3.72 18.27
C LEU A 161 -9.07 3.90 16.83
N ILE A 162 -8.52 3.14 15.90
CA ILE A 162 -8.92 3.17 14.49
C ILE A 162 -10.13 2.27 14.29
N MET A 163 -11.25 2.83 13.80
CA MET A 163 -12.54 2.14 13.67
C MET A 163 -13.07 2.12 12.23
N ASP A 164 -12.26 2.56 11.27
CA ASP A 164 -12.62 2.74 9.88
C ASP A 164 -11.54 2.22 8.93
N GLY A 165 -11.77 2.37 7.63
CA GLY A 165 -10.83 1.95 6.62
C GLY A 165 -10.66 0.43 6.56
N TRP A 166 -9.41 -0.01 6.36
CA TRP A 166 -9.04 -1.40 6.22
C TRP A 166 -9.34 -2.24 7.47
N VAL A 167 -9.31 -1.62 8.67
CA VAL A 167 -9.59 -2.30 9.95
C VAL A 167 -11.06 -2.25 10.36
N LYS A 168 -11.95 -1.73 9.51
CA LYS A 168 -13.38 -1.53 9.83
C LYS A 168 -14.10 -2.83 10.18
N TRP A 169 -13.86 -3.89 9.41
CA TRP A 169 -14.56 -5.17 9.55
C TRP A 169 -13.71 -6.28 10.18
N CYS A 170 -12.40 -6.06 10.25
CA CYS A 170 -11.47 -7.00 10.86
C CYS A 170 -10.47 -6.20 11.69
N ARG A 171 -10.20 -6.63 12.93
CA ARG A 171 -9.21 -5.96 13.80
C ARG A 171 -7.79 -6.14 13.27
N ASN A 172 -7.52 -7.25 12.58
CA ASN A 172 -6.18 -7.72 12.21
C ASN A 172 -6.05 -8.13 10.72
N PRO A 173 -6.49 -7.30 9.76
CA PRO A 173 -6.47 -7.64 8.34
C PRO A 173 -5.03 -7.77 7.81
N ASN A 174 -4.08 -7.06 8.42
CA ASN A 174 -2.67 -7.22 8.10
C ASN A 174 -2.12 -8.60 8.46
N PHE A 175 -2.58 -9.18 9.57
CA PHE A 175 -2.20 -10.55 9.95
C PHE A 175 -2.93 -11.57 9.07
N LEU A 176 -4.22 -11.38 8.78
CA LEU A 176 -4.93 -12.19 7.80
C LEU A 176 -4.20 -12.21 6.45
N GLY A 177 -3.83 -11.03 5.94
CA GLY A 177 -3.09 -10.89 4.70
C GLY A 177 -1.75 -11.62 4.72
N LYS A 178 -1.00 -11.51 5.83
CA LYS A 178 0.24 -12.28 6.03
C LYS A 178 -0.01 -13.79 6.02
N SER A 179 -1.09 -14.28 6.63
CA SER A 179 -1.46 -15.70 6.57
C SER A 179 -1.77 -16.14 5.14
N MET A 180 -2.51 -15.34 4.37
CA MET A 180 -2.86 -15.66 2.97
C MET A 180 -1.62 -15.78 2.08
N ILE A 181 -0.64 -14.89 2.25
CA ILE A 181 0.65 -14.95 1.54
C ILE A 181 1.34 -16.29 1.80
N TYR A 182 1.57 -16.64 3.06
CA TYR A 182 2.28 -17.89 3.38
C TYR A 182 1.46 -19.14 3.08
N LEU A 183 0.13 -19.06 3.19
CA LEU A 183 -0.77 -20.14 2.79
C LEU A 183 -0.67 -20.41 1.30
N SER A 184 -0.51 -19.37 0.47
CA SER A 184 -0.31 -19.55 -0.97
C SER A 184 0.95 -20.37 -1.28
N TYR A 185 2.06 -20.12 -0.57
CA TYR A 185 3.29 -20.91 -0.74
C TYR A 185 3.13 -22.34 -0.24
N ALA A 186 2.42 -22.53 0.87
CA ALA A 186 2.21 -23.85 1.43
C ALA A 186 1.33 -24.73 0.53
N ILE A 187 0.26 -24.15 -0.03
CA ILE A 187 -0.59 -24.80 -1.01
C ILE A 187 0.25 -25.20 -2.24
N MET A 188 0.96 -24.24 -2.84
CA MET A 188 1.77 -24.47 -4.04
C MET A 188 2.87 -25.52 -3.84
N ALA A 189 3.41 -25.65 -2.62
CA ALA A 189 4.41 -26.66 -2.28
C ALA A 189 3.87 -28.08 -2.08
N GLN A 190 2.54 -28.27 -1.99
CA GLN A 190 1.89 -29.59 -1.86
C GLN A 190 2.52 -30.49 -0.79
N HIS A 191 2.99 -29.90 0.30
CA HIS A 191 3.75 -30.60 1.33
C HIS A 191 3.38 -30.08 2.72
N TRP A 192 3.37 -30.96 3.72
CA TRP A 192 2.93 -30.62 5.08
C TRP A 192 3.84 -29.61 5.78
N PHE A 193 5.15 -29.62 5.48
CA PHE A 193 6.14 -28.80 6.19
C PHE A 193 5.83 -27.28 6.13
N PRO A 194 5.57 -26.67 4.97
CA PRO A 194 5.14 -25.27 4.90
C PRO A 194 3.85 -24.97 5.70
N PHE A 195 2.88 -25.88 5.74
CA PHE A 195 1.67 -25.71 6.56
C PHE A 195 1.99 -25.75 8.05
N ALA A 196 2.84 -26.69 8.49
CA ALA A 196 3.28 -26.76 9.88
C ALA A 196 4.05 -25.49 10.29
N MET A 197 4.91 -24.98 9.41
CA MET A 197 5.63 -23.73 9.62
C MET A 197 4.69 -22.52 9.71
N LEU A 198 3.69 -22.44 8.83
CA LEU A 198 2.65 -21.42 8.91
C LEU A 198 1.86 -21.52 10.23
N ALA A 199 1.47 -22.73 10.63
CA ALA A 199 0.75 -22.95 11.89
C ALA A 199 1.60 -22.53 13.11
N PHE A 200 2.90 -22.85 13.10
CA PHE A 200 3.85 -22.39 14.11
C PHE A 200 3.96 -20.86 14.13
N MET A 201 4.20 -20.22 12.99
CA MET A 201 4.32 -18.75 12.90
C MET A 201 3.04 -18.03 13.32
N PHE A 202 1.89 -18.57 12.91
CA PHE A 202 0.59 -18.03 13.25
C PHE A 202 0.35 -18.11 14.76
N SER A 203 0.56 -19.28 15.35
CA SER A 203 0.31 -19.53 16.78
C SER A 203 1.34 -18.83 17.65
N PHE A 204 2.63 -18.96 17.35
CA PHE A 204 3.70 -18.47 18.21
C PHE A 204 3.93 -16.95 18.08
N VAL A 205 3.92 -16.41 16.85
CA VAL A 205 4.28 -15.00 16.59
C VAL A 205 3.03 -14.14 16.38
N MET A 206 2.17 -14.50 15.44
CA MET A 206 1.06 -13.63 15.04
C MET A 206 -0.02 -13.54 16.12
N MET A 207 -0.40 -14.67 16.72
CA MET A 207 -1.39 -14.70 17.80
C MET A 207 -0.90 -13.93 19.02
N SER A 208 0.37 -14.10 19.42
CA SER A 208 1.02 -13.31 20.46
C SER A 208 0.89 -11.80 20.20
N HIS A 209 1.17 -11.34 18.98
CA HIS A 209 1.02 -9.92 18.63
C HIS A 209 -0.45 -9.47 18.61
N MET A 210 -1.37 -10.32 18.17
CA MET A 210 -2.81 -10.02 18.17
C MET A 210 -3.37 -9.90 19.60
N ILE A 211 -2.96 -10.77 20.53
CA ILE A 211 -3.37 -10.72 21.93
C ILE A 211 -2.82 -9.46 22.61
N VAL A 212 -1.53 -9.16 22.47
CA VAL A 212 -0.92 -7.94 23.02
C VAL A 212 -1.61 -6.69 22.47
N LYS A 213 -1.90 -6.69 21.16
CA LYS A 213 -2.67 -5.63 20.53
C LYS A 213 -4.08 -5.53 21.12
N ASP A 214 -4.81 -6.62 21.26
CA ASP A 214 -6.17 -6.62 21.80
C ASP A 214 -6.24 -6.09 23.24
N ILE A 215 -5.27 -6.44 24.09
CA ILE A 215 -5.12 -5.85 25.43
C ILE A 215 -4.93 -4.34 25.34
N SER A 216 -4.06 -3.87 24.44
CA SER A 216 -3.84 -2.44 24.20
C SER A 216 -5.12 -1.73 23.72
N LEU A 217 -5.90 -2.36 22.85
CA LEU A 217 -7.17 -1.82 22.36
C LEU A 217 -8.21 -1.72 23.49
N ARG A 218 -8.33 -2.73 24.36
CA ARG A 218 -9.25 -2.70 25.51
C ARG A 218 -8.93 -1.56 26.47
N LYS A 219 -7.65 -1.31 26.76
CA LYS A 219 -7.22 -0.15 27.57
C LYS A 219 -7.68 1.16 26.96
N LYS A 220 -7.57 1.32 25.63
CA LYS A 220 -8.05 2.52 24.92
C LYS A 220 -9.57 2.65 24.92
N VAL A 221 -10.31 1.56 24.74
CA VAL A 221 -11.78 1.56 24.82
C VAL A 221 -12.24 1.97 26.22
N HIS A 222 -11.66 1.36 27.25
CA HIS A 222 -11.96 1.68 28.64
C HIS A 222 -11.66 3.15 28.98
N PHE A 223 -10.50 3.65 28.55
CA PHE A 223 -10.17 5.07 28.69
C PHE A 223 -11.18 5.97 27.96
N ARG A 224 -11.63 5.59 26.75
CA ARG A 224 -12.65 6.33 26.01
C ARG A 224 -14.02 6.30 26.70
N SER A 225 -14.43 5.17 27.27
CA SER A 225 -15.68 5.08 28.03
C SER A 225 -15.63 5.93 29.29
N ILE A 226 -14.49 5.98 30.01
CA ILE A 226 -14.29 6.90 31.13
C ILE A 226 -14.42 8.35 30.65
N GLN A 227 -13.74 8.74 29.56
CA GLN A 227 -13.85 10.11 29.02
C GLN A 227 -15.28 10.51 28.61
N LEU A 228 -16.11 9.56 28.19
CA LEU A 228 -17.52 9.81 27.86
C LEU A 228 -18.41 9.84 29.11
N ALA A 229 -18.09 9.03 30.12
CA ALA A 229 -18.84 8.95 31.38
C ALA A 229 -18.47 10.06 32.38
N THR A 230 -17.28 10.65 32.26
CA THR A 230 -16.85 11.78 33.10
C THR A 230 -17.24 13.08 32.39
N PRO A 231 -18.25 13.84 32.86
CA PRO A 231 -18.50 15.16 32.31
C PRO A 231 -17.26 16.01 32.57
N ARG A 232 -16.58 16.42 31.49
CA ARG A 232 -15.63 17.54 31.61
C ARG A 232 -16.44 18.70 32.16
N ILE A 233 -16.05 19.23 33.32
CA ILE A 233 -16.40 20.58 33.74
C ILE A 233 -15.92 21.50 32.61
N ARG A 234 -16.82 21.80 31.68
CA ARG A 234 -16.63 22.85 30.70
C ARG A 234 -17.03 24.12 31.40
N THR A 235 -16.04 24.96 31.64
CA THR A 235 -16.24 26.39 31.89
C THR A 235 -17.28 26.92 30.91
N VAL A 236 -18.27 27.60 31.47
CA VAL A 236 -19.45 28.18 30.83
C VAL A 236 -19.06 28.91 29.54
N ALA A 237 -19.55 28.42 28.41
CA ALA A 237 -19.72 29.23 27.20
C ALA A 237 -21.22 29.29 26.94
N ILE A 238 -21.76 30.49 27.12
CA ILE A 238 -23.16 30.88 27.06
C ILE A 238 -23.78 30.37 25.74
N ALA A 239 -24.75 29.49 25.88
CA ALA A 239 -25.66 29.14 24.81
C ALA A 239 -26.67 30.27 24.64
N THR A 240 -26.75 30.84 23.44
CA THR A 240 -28.00 31.41 22.93
C THR A 240 -28.42 30.58 21.73
N CYS A 241 -29.42 29.74 21.96
CA CYS A 241 -30.20 29.08 20.93
C CYS A 241 -31.27 30.06 20.43
N SER A 242 -31.40 30.21 19.11
CA SER A 242 -32.71 30.37 18.48
C SER A 242 -32.61 30.20 16.96
N ALA A 243 -33.24 29.13 16.49
CA ALA A 243 -33.99 29.07 15.23
C ALA A 243 -35.37 28.49 15.61
N PRO A 244 -36.49 28.70 14.88
CA PRO A 244 -36.56 29.00 13.45
C PRO A 244 -37.59 30.09 13.06
N GLY A 245 -37.51 30.60 11.83
CA GLY A 245 -38.52 31.50 11.26
C GLY A 245 -38.41 31.62 9.75
N SER A 246 -39.36 31.02 9.05
CA SER A 246 -39.67 31.23 7.64
C SER A 246 -40.10 32.67 7.34
N PHE A 247 -39.61 33.31 6.27
CA PHE A 247 -40.38 34.24 5.44
C PHE A 247 -39.64 34.55 4.12
N SER A 248 -40.41 34.78 3.07
CA SER A 248 -40.02 34.99 1.67
C SER A 248 -39.86 36.47 1.29
N LEU A 249 -39.21 36.70 0.14
CA LEU A 249 -39.29 37.84 -0.79
C LEU A 249 -38.80 39.23 -0.32
N THR A 250 -37.76 39.78 -0.97
CA THR A 250 -37.87 40.89 -1.96
C THR A 250 -36.48 41.41 -2.41
N SER A 251 -36.50 42.05 -3.58
CA SER A 251 -35.46 42.59 -4.45
C SER A 251 -34.77 43.89 -3.98
N SER A 252 -33.52 44.10 -4.41
CA SER A 252 -32.93 45.35 -4.97
C SER A 252 -31.39 45.16 -5.06
N VAL A 253 -30.76 45.10 -6.23
CA VAL A 253 -30.25 46.19 -7.10
C VAL A 253 -29.66 47.37 -6.33
N GLY A 254 -28.34 47.51 -6.39
CA GLY A 254 -27.58 48.65 -5.88
C GLY A 254 -26.14 48.64 -6.40
N SER A 255 -25.93 49.33 -7.51
CA SER A 255 -24.64 49.69 -8.14
C SER A 255 -23.84 50.69 -7.28
N GLY A 256 -22.50 50.63 -7.33
CA GLY A 256 -21.64 51.64 -6.68
C GLY A 256 -20.13 51.43 -6.86
N THR A 257 -19.64 51.87 -8.02
CA THR A 257 -18.31 52.40 -8.40
C THR A 257 -17.18 52.63 -7.35
N THR A 258 -15.99 52.11 -7.73
CA THR A 258 -14.62 52.70 -7.71
C THR A 258 -14.11 53.58 -6.55
N SER A 259 -12.95 53.18 -5.98
CA SER A 259 -11.83 54.10 -5.75
C SER A 259 -10.47 53.39 -5.67
N THR A 260 -9.57 53.86 -6.53
CA THR A 260 -8.13 53.62 -6.65
C THR A 260 -7.36 53.99 -5.39
N LEU A 261 -6.25 53.29 -5.06
CA LEU A 261 -5.12 53.88 -4.32
C LEU A 261 -3.81 53.15 -4.62
N THR A 262 -2.80 53.97 -4.86
CA THR A 262 -1.53 53.68 -5.52
C THR A 262 -0.41 53.63 -4.47
N GLN A 263 0.42 52.57 -4.54
CA GLN A 263 1.90 52.57 -4.45
C GLN A 263 2.62 53.31 -3.28
N VAL A 264 3.39 52.58 -2.46
CA VAL A 264 4.70 53.04 -1.92
C VAL A 264 5.70 51.87 -1.78
N CYS A 265 6.96 52.22 -2.05
CA CYS A 265 8.21 51.50 -2.25
C CYS A 265 8.87 50.86 -1.00
N SER A 266 9.72 49.83 -1.17
CA SER A 266 11.11 49.85 -0.64
C SER A 266 12.00 48.73 -1.20
N ARG A 267 13.29 49.07 -1.33
CA ARG A 267 14.42 48.35 -1.96
C ARG A 267 15.20 47.48 -0.97
N THR A 268 16.08 46.65 -1.55
CA THR A 268 17.25 45.91 -0.99
C THR A 268 16.92 44.53 -0.39
N ASN A 269 17.69 43.45 -0.59
CA ASN A 269 19.13 43.32 -0.69
C ASN A 269 19.51 41.99 -1.42
N ARG A 270 20.40 42.01 -2.41
CA ARG A 270 20.89 40.80 -3.12
C ARG A 270 22.00 40.14 -2.29
N LYS A 271 21.78 38.92 -1.79
CA LYS A 271 22.86 38.01 -1.39
C LYS A 271 23.00 36.87 -2.40
N ARG A 272 24.21 36.70 -2.95
CA ARG A 272 24.63 35.58 -3.82
C ARG A 272 24.62 34.27 -3.02
N LEU A 273 24.05 33.22 -3.61
CA LEU A 273 24.21 31.82 -3.18
C LEU A 273 25.15 31.10 -4.17
N PRO A 274 26.07 30.23 -3.72
CA PRO A 274 27.04 29.59 -4.60
C PRO A 274 26.54 28.26 -5.19
N HIS A 275 27.10 27.97 -6.38
CA HIS A 275 27.23 26.69 -7.09
C HIS A 275 26.03 25.73 -7.23
N ARG A 276 25.46 25.73 -8.45
CA ARG A 276 24.69 24.61 -9.01
C ARG A 276 25.64 23.58 -9.63
N SER A 277 25.58 22.33 -9.19
CA SER A 277 26.07 21.16 -9.93
C SER A 277 25.06 20.76 -11.03
N PRO A 278 25.50 20.22 -12.18
CA PRO A 278 24.63 20.00 -13.33
C PRO A 278 23.89 18.66 -13.21
N ALA A 279 22.60 18.71 -12.92
CA ALA A 279 21.69 17.58 -13.18
C ALA A 279 21.01 17.80 -14.53
N LEU A 280 20.86 16.71 -15.32
CA LEU A 280 20.29 16.67 -16.67
C LEU A 280 19.12 17.65 -16.86
N ARG A 281 19.36 18.75 -17.58
CA ARG A 281 18.31 19.67 -18.03
C ARG A 281 17.61 19.07 -19.24
N THR A 282 16.38 18.61 -19.05
CA THR A 282 15.39 18.76 -20.13
C THR A 282 15.09 20.25 -20.27
N SER A 283 15.01 20.76 -21.50
CA SER A 283 14.84 22.20 -21.79
C SER A 283 13.59 22.76 -21.07
N PRO A 284 13.71 23.87 -20.30
CA PRO A 284 12.57 24.50 -19.63
C PRO A 284 11.42 24.88 -20.58
N HIS A 285 11.75 25.20 -21.84
CA HIS A 285 10.76 25.59 -22.85
C HIS A 285 9.84 24.44 -23.26
N PHE A 286 10.36 23.20 -23.34
CA PHE A 286 9.57 22.03 -23.73
C PHE A 286 8.57 21.60 -22.64
N GLN A 287 8.95 21.69 -21.36
CA GLN A 287 8.03 21.39 -20.27
C GLN A 287 6.90 22.44 -20.17
N MET A 288 7.21 23.70 -20.49
CA MET A 288 6.23 24.78 -20.49
C MET A 288 5.24 24.65 -21.66
N SER A 289 5.70 24.20 -22.84
CA SER A 289 4.83 23.94 -23.99
C SER A 289 3.93 22.71 -23.81
N LEU A 290 4.44 21.61 -23.25
CA LEU A 290 3.64 20.41 -22.99
C LEU A 290 2.55 20.66 -21.94
N ARG A 291 2.90 21.35 -20.83
CA ARG A 291 1.92 21.71 -19.80
C ARG A 291 0.82 22.60 -20.37
N ALA A 292 1.18 23.62 -21.16
CA ALA A 292 0.20 24.50 -21.80
C ALA A 292 -0.72 23.73 -22.75
N PHE A 293 -0.18 22.81 -23.55
CA PHE A 293 -0.97 21.94 -24.43
C PHE A 293 -2.02 21.13 -23.66
N TYR A 294 -1.61 20.49 -22.55
CA TYR A 294 -2.54 19.71 -21.74
C TYR A 294 -3.63 20.56 -21.10
N VAL A 295 -3.27 21.70 -20.52
CA VAL A 295 -4.22 22.59 -19.83
C VAL A 295 -5.23 23.21 -20.80
N ASN A 296 -4.78 23.60 -21.99
CA ASN A 296 -5.63 24.32 -22.94
C ASN A 296 -6.46 23.39 -23.83
N TYR A 297 -6.00 22.17 -24.11
CA TYR A 297 -6.64 21.29 -25.09
C TYR A 297 -7.02 19.92 -24.53
N VAL A 298 -6.04 19.18 -23.97
CA VAL A 298 -6.26 17.76 -23.59
C VAL A 298 -7.20 17.64 -22.39
N ILE A 299 -6.99 18.40 -21.33
CA ILE A 299 -7.79 18.34 -20.11
C ILE A 299 -9.24 18.75 -20.38
N PRO A 300 -9.54 19.89 -21.04
CA PRO A 300 -10.90 20.25 -21.41
C PRO A 300 -11.59 19.20 -22.28
N LEU A 301 -10.90 18.67 -23.30
CA LEU A 301 -11.44 17.60 -24.15
C LEU A 301 -11.73 16.33 -23.34
N LYS A 302 -10.80 15.93 -22.47
CA LYS A 302 -10.95 14.77 -21.58
C LYS A 302 -12.15 14.96 -20.65
N ASP A 303 -12.27 16.11 -20.00
CA ASP A 303 -13.39 16.39 -19.09
C ASP A 303 -14.72 16.39 -19.85
N TYR A 304 -14.77 17.01 -21.04
CA TYR A 304 -15.94 16.97 -21.91
C TYR A 304 -16.34 15.53 -22.28
N LEU A 305 -15.41 14.73 -22.80
CA LEU A 305 -15.70 13.35 -23.20
C LEU A 305 -16.12 12.48 -22.00
N MET A 306 -15.47 12.66 -20.84
CA MET A 306 -15.75 11.86 -19.65
C MET A 306 -17.05 12.26 -18.94
N LEU A 307 -17.47 13.52 -18.96
CA LEU A 307 -18.55 14.02 -18.10
C LEU A 307 -19.72 14.64 -18.87
N ASP A 308 -19.45 15.31 -19.99
CA ASP A 308 -20.38 16.29 -20.59
C ASP A 308 -20.70 16.02 -22.06
N CYS A 309 -20.28 14.89 -22.62
CA CYS A 309 -20.34 14.60 -24.05
C CYS A 309 -21.79 14.71 -24.55
N LEU A 310 -22.00 15.56 -25.57
CA LEU A 310 -23.29 15.88 -26.20
C LEU A 310 -24.40 16.38 -25.24
N GLY A 311 -24.07 16.71 -23.98
CA GLY A 311 -25.04 17.17 -22.98
C GLY A 311 -26.07 16.11 -22.56
N GLY A 312 -27.17 16.56 -21.96
CA GLY A 312 -28.30 15.71 -21.56
C GLY A 312 -28.33 15.29 -20.08
N PRO A 313 -29.25 14.38 -19.70
CA PRO A 313 -29.41 13.91 -18.33
C PRO A 313 -28.15 13.22 -17.80
N ARG A 314 -27.92 13.30 -16.48
CA ARG A 314 -26.75 12.71 -15.82
C ARG A 314 -27.11 11.67 -14.76
N PRO A 315 -27.58 10.47 -15.16
CA PRO A 315 -28.14 9.51 -14.21
C PRO A 315 -27.09 8.75 -13.39
N VAL A 316 -25.85 8.64 -13.86
CA VAL A 316 -24.83 7.72 -13.32
C VAL A 316 -23.59 8.49 -12.86
N GLN A 317 -23.05 8.11 -11.70
CA GLN A 317 -21.74 8.59 -11.26
C GLN A 317 -20.62 7.77 -11.91
N PHE A 318 -19.53 8.42 -12.31
CA PHE A 318 -18.41 7.72 -12.95
C PHE A 318 -17.82 6.58 -12.11
N ARG A 319 -17.80 6.72 -10.77
CA ARG A 319 -17.37 5.64 -9.87
C ARG A 319 -18.21 4.37 -10.00
N GLN A 320 -19.51 4.48 -10.26
CA GLN A 320 -20.39 3.33 -10.39
C GLN A 320 -20.05 2.55 -11.64
N LEU A 321 -19.82 3.27 -12.75
CA LEU A 321 -19.37 2.67 -14.00
C LEU A 321 -18.00 1.97 -13.84
N LEU A 322 -17.03 2.65 -13.22
CA LEU A 322 -15.71 2.06 -12.92
C LEU A 322 -15.81 0.80 -12.06
N ASN A 323 -16.56 0.87 -10.96
CA ASN A 323 -16.72 -0.26 -10.05
C ASN A 323 -17.47 -1.42 -10.69
N ALA A 324 -18.47 -1.14 -11.52
CA ALA A 324 -19.19 -2.17 -12.26
C ALA A 324 -18.24 -2.92 -13.19
N GLN A 325 -17.43 -2.21 -13.98
CA GLN A 325 -16.45 -2.86 -14.88
C GLN A 325 -15.39 -3.65 -14.10
N LYS A 326 -14.79 -3.05 -13.07
CA LYS A 326 -13.75 -3.72 -12.27
C LYS A 326 -14.32 -4.91 -11.48
N GLY A 327 -15.51 -4.79 -10.91
CA GLY A 327 -16.20 -5.88 -10.22
C GLY A 327 -16.66 -7.00 -11.15
N ALA A 328 -17.07 -6.68 -12.38
CA ALA A 328 -17.49 -7.66 -13.38
C ALA A 328 -16.33 -8.45 -13.99
N THR A 329 -15.10 -7.93 -13.92
CA THR A 329 -13.93 -8.48 -14.61
C THR A 329 -13.73 -9.97 -14.35
N MET A 330 -13.75 -10.41 -13.08
CA MET A 330 -13.57 -11.83 -12.75
C MET A 330 -14.62 -12.72 -13.43
N PHE A 331 -15.89 -12.29 -13.45
CA PHE A 331 -16.98 -13.04 -14.08
C PHE A 331 -16.84 -13.05 -15.60
N VAL A 332 -16.50 -11.91 -16.21
CA VAL A 332 -16.26 -11.80 -17.65
C VAL A 332 -15.15 -12.75 -18.08
N LEU A 333 -14.02 -12.81 -17.35
CA LEU A 333 -12.91 -13.70 -17.68
C LEU A 333 -13.31 -15.17 -17.56
N ILE A 334 -14.02 -15.57 -16.49
CA ILE A 334 -14.54 -16.95 -16.35
C ILE A 334 -15.50 -17.28 -17.50
N THR A 335 -16.39 -16.36 -17.86
CA THR A 335 -17.30 -16.54 -19.00
C THR A 335 -16.53 -16.68 -20.32
N LEU A 336 -15.51 -15.86 -20.57
CA LEU A 336 -14.65 -16.00 -21.75
C LEU A 336 -13.95 -17.36 -21.77
N MET A 337 -13.38 -17.79 -20.64
CA MET A 337 -12.73 -19.10 -20.52
C MET A 337 -13.70 -20.25 -20.85
N ALA A 338 -14.94 -20.17 -20.37
CA ALA A 338 -15.98 -21.15 -20.66
C ALA A 338 -16.45 -21.12 -22.12
N VAL A 339 -16.67 -19.93 -22.70
CA VAL A 339 -17.12 -19.77 -24.10
C VAL A 339 -16.08 -20.25 -25.10
N TYR A 340 -14.80 -19.95 -24.86
CA TYR A 340 -13.70 -20.34 -25.75
C TYR A 340 -13.08 -21.69 -25.38
N ASP A 341 -13.59 -22.35 -24.35
CA ASP A 341 -13.06 -23.59 -23.76
C ASP A 341 -11.53 -23.53 -23.54
N ASN A 342 -11.08 -22.46 -22.92
CA ASN A 342 -9.66 -22.22 -22.66
C ASN A 342 -9.38 -22.16 -21.16
N TRP A 343 -8.82 -23.27 -20.66
CA TRP A 343 -8.40 -23.47 -19.28
C TRP A 343 -6.87 -23.61 -19.15
N THR A 344 -6.13 -22.99 -20.06
CA THR A 344 -4.66 -22.98 -20.06
C THR A 344 -4.07 -22.17 -18.90
N MET A 345 -2.77 -22.30 -18.69
CA MET A 345 -2.03 -21.57 -17.66
C MET A 345 -2.16 -20.05 -17.77
N SER A 346 -2.00 -19.48 -18.97
CA SER A 346 -2.16 -18.03 -19.16
C SER A 346 -3.57 -17.56 -18.85
N ALA A 347 -4.61 -18.32 -19.24
CA ALA A 347 -5.99 -17.94 -18.99
C ALA A 347 -6.30 -17.89 -17.49
N PHE A 348 -5.88 -18.92 -16.75
CA PHE A 348 -5.99 -18.95 -15.30
C PHE A 348 -5.17 -17.85 -14.61
N LEU A 349 -3.94 -17.61 -15.06
CA LEU A 349 -3.08 -16.58 -14.48
C LEU A 349 -3.63 -15.17 -14.76
N ASN A 350 -4.20 -14.95 -15.94
CA ASN A 350 -4.87 -13.72 -16.30
C ASN A 350 -6.11 -13.48 -15.42
N LEU A 351 -6.92 -14.52 -15.19
CA LEU A 351 -8.01 -14.48 -14.22
C LEU A 351 -7.52 -14.14 -12.82
N ALA A 352 -6.43 -14.75 -12.36
CA ALA A 352 -5.86 -14.44 -11.05
C ALA A 352 -5.41 -12.98 -10.93
N ASN A 353 -4.65 -12.48 -11.90
CA ASN A 353 -4.13 -11.13 -11.88
C ASN A 353 -5.25 -10.09 -12.06
N HIS A 354 -5.97 -10.12 -13.18
CA HIS A 354 -6.99 -9.11 -13.50
C HIS A 354 -8.25 -9.24 -12.64
N GLY A 355 -8.68 -10.47 -12.32
CA GLY A 355 -9.78 -10.70 -11.40
C GLY A 355 -9.49 -10.17 -10.00
N THR A 356 -8.29 -10.43 -9.45
CA THR A 356 -7.91 -9.90 -8.13
C THR A 356 -7.78 -8.38 -8.17
N PHE A 357 -7.24 -7.79 -9.24
CA PHE A 357 -7.22 -6.33 -9.41
C PHE A 357 -8.63 -5.73 -9.32
N GLY A 358 -9.60 -6.34 -10.00
CA GLY A 358 -11.01 -5.94 -9.98
C GLY A 358 -11.61 -5.96 -8.57
N LEU A 359 -11.43 -7.07 -7.84
CA LEU A 359 -11.90 -7.23 -6.47
C LEU A 359 -11.28 -6.20 -5.51
N VAL A 360 -9.96 -6.04 -5.59
CA VAL A 360 -9.24 -5.08 -4.73
C VAL A 360 -9.64 -3.64 -5.07
N TRP A 361 -9.92 -3.33 -6.33
CA TRP A 361 -10.42 -2.01 -6.74
C TRP A 361 -11.76 -1.67 -6.07
N VAL A 362 -12.73 -2.60 -6.10
CA VAL A 362 -14.04 -2.39 -5.45
C VAL A 362 -13.87 -2.25 -3.94
N LEU A 363 -13.06 -3.12 -3.31
CA LEU A 363 -12.75 -3.02 -1.89
C LEU A 363 -12.12 -1.67 -1.53
N LYS A 364 -11.19 -1.19 -2.36
CA LYS A 364 -10.56 0.12 -2.22
C LYS A 364 -11.60 1.24 -2.23
N ASP A 365 -12.56 1.25 -3.15
CA ASP A 365 -13.59 2.30 -3.19
C ASP A 365 -14.52 2.28 -1.96
N MET A 366 -14.78 1.09 -1.38
CA MET A 366 -15.52 0.97 -0.12
C MET A 366 -14.74 1.47 1.10
N VAL A 367 -13.41 1.34 1.07
CA VAL A 367 -12.51 1.60 2.20
C VAL A 367 -11.96 3.03 2.19
N ILE A 368 -11.55 3.52 1.02
CA ILE A 368 -10.96 4.84 0.76
C ILE A 368 -11.61 5.48 -0.49
N PRO A 369 -12.89 5.86 -0.43
CA PRO A 369 -13.62 6.40 -1.58
C PRO A 369 -12.94 7.65 -2.12
N ASP A 370 -12.73 7.69 -3.44
CA ASP A 370 -12.06 8.80 -4.11
C ASP A 370 -13.10 9.78 -4.67
N LYS A 371 -13.07 11.02 -4.16
CA LYS A 371 -14.00 12.08 -4.56
C LYS A 371 -13.84 12.49 -6.02
N VAL A 372 -12.71 12.21 -6.66
CA VAL A 372 -12.50 12.54 -8.08
C VAL A 372 -13.50 11.80 -8.97
N TRP A 373 -13.99 10.63 -8.56
CA TRP A 373 -14.87 9.79 -9.38
C TRP A 373 -16.36 9.92 -9.03
N THR A 374 -16.75 10.86 -8.17
CA THR A 374 -18.16 11.06 -7.80
C THR A 374 -18.93 11.94 -8.77
N ALA A 375 -18.28 12.47 -9.81
CA ALA A 375 -18.92 13.29 -10.82
C ALA A 375 -19.97 12.48 -11.61
N TYR A 376 -21.11 13.11 -11.87
CA TYR A 376 -22.17 12.53 -12.70
C TYR A 376 -21.90 12.79 -14.18
N GLN A 377 -22.08 11.75 -14.98
CA GLN A 377 -21.83 11.75 -16.42
C GLN A 377 -23.12 11.89 -17.21
N THR A 378 -23.08 12.57 -18.35
CA THR A 378 -24.16 12.50 -19.34
C THR A 378 -24.33 11.07 -19.87
N ILE A 379 -25.51 10.75 -20.42
CA ILE A 379 -25.76 9.45 -21.05
C ILE A 379 -24.71 9.14 -22.14
N PRO A 380 -24.37 10.05 -23.08
CA PRO A 380 -23.35 9.79 -24.09
C PRO A 380 -21.95 9.57 -23.51
N SER A 381 -21.56 10.34 -22.48
CA SER A 381 -20.31 10.10 -21.74
C SER A 381 -20.30 8.76 -21.02
N THR A 382 -21.45 8.29 -20.53
CA THR A 382 -21.58 6.97 -19.90
C THR A 382 -21.37 5.86 -20.93
N ILE A 383 -21.99 5.96 -22.11
CA ILE A 383 -21.81 5.00 -23.22
C ILE A 383 -20.35 4.97 -23.67
N LEU A 384 -19.75 6.15 -23.89
CA LEU A 384 -18.33 6.24 -24.24
C LEU A 384 -17.45 5.62 -23.15
N GLY A 385 -17.76 5.88 -21.88
CA GLY A 385 -17.08 5.28 -20.74
C GLY A 385 -17.17 3.76 -20.73
N VAL A 386 -18.34 3.17 -21.03
CA VAL A 386 -18.51 1.72 -21.17
C VAL A 386 -17.60 1.19 -22.26
N ILE A 387 -17.63 1.77 -23.47
CA ILE A 387 -16.82 1.33 -24.60
C ILE A 387 -15.33 1.36 -24.24
N VAL A 388 -14.87 2.49 -23.70
CA VAL A 388 -13.47 2.73 -23.36
C VAL A 388 -13.01 1.82 -22.21
N LEU A 389 -13.85 1.58 -21.19
CA LEU A 389 -13.50 0.67 -20.10
C LEU A 389 -13.60 -0.81 -20.52
N SER A 390 -14.50 -1.17 -21.44
CA SER A 390 -14.56 -2.52 -22.01
C SER A 390 -13.37 -2.81 -22.91
N ALA A 391 -12.75 -1.79 -23.51
CA ALA A 391 -11.49 -1.95 -24.24
C ALA A 391 -10.33 -2.42 -23.33
N ASP A 392 -10.39 -2.20 -22.00
CA ASP A 392 -9.43 -2.81 -21.05
C ASP A 392 -9.51 -4.35 -21.10
N TRP A 393 -10.66 -4.95 -21.45
CA TRP A 393 -10.83 -6.40 -21.55
C TRP A 393 -10.32 -7.02 -22.85
N VAL A 394 -9.86 -6.21 -23.81
CA VAL A 394 -9.35 -6.74 -25.09
C VAL A 394 -8.08 -7.55 -24.88
N ALA A 395 -7.22 -7.18 -23.94
CA ALA A 395 -6.06 -8.00 -23.57
C ALA A 395 -6.50 -9.39 -23.09
N ASP A 396 -7.48 -9.44 -22.19
CA ASP A 396 -8.03 -10.68 -21.65
C ASP A 396 -8.68 -11.54 -22.74
N TYR A 397 -9.47 -10.89 -23.60
CA TYR A 397 -10.08 -11.51 -24.77
C TYR A 397 -9.03 -12.15 -25.67
N ILE A 398 -7.95 -11.43 -26.02
CA ILE A 398 -6.89 -11.96 -26.88
C ILE A 398 -6.22 -13.17 -26.22
N ILE A 399 -5.83 -13.07 -24.95
CA ILE A 399 -5.18 -14.16 -24.22
C ILE A 399 -6.06 -15.42 -24.23
N ILE A 400 -7.35 -15.25 -23.97
CA ILE A 400 -8.28 -16.37 -23.80
C ILE A 400 -8.76 -16.90 -25.16
N ALA A 401 -9.27 -16.05 -26.04
CA ALA A 401 -9.85 -16.46 -27.32
C ALA A 401 -8.79 -16.98 -28.30
N HIS A 402 -7.60 -16.38 -28.33
CA HIS A 402 -6.50 -16.82 -29.19
C HIS A 402 -5.55 -17.81 -28.53
N ARG A 403 -5.85 -18.23 -27.28
CA ARG A 403 -5.07 -19.23 -26.52
C ARG A 403 -3.58 -18.88 -26.44
N ILE A 404 -3.27 -17.63 -26.11
CA ILE A 404 -1.88 -17.18 -25.96
C ILE A 404 -1.25 -17.86 -24.76
N GLU A 405 -0.21 -18.66 -24.98
CA GLU A 405 0.55 -19.34 -23.93
C GLU A 405 1.84 -18.60 -23.63
N SER A 406 1.91 -17.94 -22.47
CA SER A 406 3.10 -17.22 -22.07
C SER A 406 4.16 -18.17 -21.54
N PRO A 407 5.43 -18.03 -21.96
CA PRO A 407 6.51 -18.80 -21.37
C PRO A 407 6.64 -18.51 -19.86
N PRO A 408 7.18 -19.46 -19.07
CA PRO A 408 7.25 -19.37 -17.61
C PRO A 408 7.82 -18.06 -17.06
N TRP A 409 8.91 -17.57 -17.66
CA TRP A 409 9.56 -16.33 -17.25
C TRP A 409 8.69 -15.09 -17.47
N GLN A 410 7.90 -15.07 -18.55
CA GLN A 410 7.00 -13.96 -18.89
C GLN A 410 5.78 -13.95 -17.97
N ALA A 411 5.22 -15.12 -17.66
CA ALA A 411 4.17 -15.29 -16.66
C ALA A 411 4.62 -14.76 -15.28
N ALA A 412 5.83 -15.11 -14.86
CA ALA A 412 6.45 -14.61 -13.63
C ALA A 412 6.69 -13.10 -13.64
N LEU A 413 7.27 -12.57 -14.72
CA LEU A 413 7.49 -11.13 -14.88
C LEU A 413 6.18 -10.34 -14.79
N CYS A 414 5.15 -10.77 -15.52
CA CYS A 414 3.84 -10.12 -15.51
C CYS A 414 3.21 -10.15 -14.13
N THR A 415 3.30 -11.29 -13.43
CA THR A 415 2.77 -11.43 -12.06
C THR A 415 3.52 -10.54 -11.06
N ALA A 416 4.84 -10.47 -11.15
CA ALA A 416 5.67 -9.59 -10.33
C ALA A 416 5.33 -8.11 -10.57
N MET A 417 5.25 -7.69 -11.84
CA MET A 417 4.88 -6.34 -12.24
C MET A 417 3.47 -5.97 -11.78
N HIS A 418 2.51 -6.87 -11.96
CA HIS A 418 1.14 -6.72 -11.48
C HIS A 418 1.09 -6.50 -9.97
N THR A 419 1.72 -7.38 -9.21
CA THR A 419 1.74 -7.35 -7.74
C THR A 419 2.40 -6.09 -7.20
N LEU A 420 3.58 -5.73 -7.73
CA LEU A 420 4.29 -4.50 -7.37
C LEU A 420 3.46 -3.26 -7.71
N GLY A 421 2.87 -3.25 -8.91
CA GLY A 421 2.03 -2.15 -9.36
C GLY A 421 0.81 -1.94 -8.47
N LEU A 422 0.16 -3.02 -8.07
CA LEU A 422 -1.01 -2.95 -7.19
C LEU A 422 -0.66 -2.45 -5.79
N VAL A 423 0.48 -2.84 -5.23
CA VAL A 423 0.97 -2.30 -3.95
C VAL A 423 1.25 -0.81 -4.04
N LEU A 424 1.94 -0.34 -5.09
CA LEU A 424 2.20 1.08 -5.30
C LEU A 424 0.90 1.89 -5.40
N LEU A 425 -0.10 1.36 -6.12
CA LEU A 425 -1.44 1.94 -6.23
C LEU A 425 -2.13 2.03 -4.86
N MET A 426 -2.30 0.90 -4.18
CA MET A 426 -3.11 0.80 -2.98
C MET A 426 -2.51 1.55 -1.79
N CYS A 427 -1.19 1.44 -1.60
CA CYS A 427 -0.53 2.08 -0.47
C CYS A 427 -0.44 3.60 -0.64
N THR A 428 -0.13 4.08 -1.86
CA THR A 428 -0.11 5.52 -2.13
C THR A 428 -1.48 6.15 -1.92
N ASP A 429 -2.55 5.51 -2.41
CA ASP A 429 -3.91 6.01 -2.23
C ASP A 429 -4.34 5.95 -0.75
N THR A 430 -3.97 4.88 -0.04
CA THR A 430 -4.22 4.76 1.41
C THR A 430 -3.51 5.86 2.20
N GLN A 431 -2.22 6.11 1.93
CA GLN A 431 -1.48 7.20 2.58
C GLN A 431 -2.17 8.53 2.32
N LYS A 432 -2.45 8.87 1.04
CA LYS A 432 -3.09 10.14 0.69
C LYS A 432 -4.41 10.32 1.44
N TYR A 433 -5.28 9.31 1.43
CA TYR A 433 -6.60 9.39 2.04
C TYR A 433 -6.51 9.67 3.54
N PHE A 434 -5.77 8.85 4.29
CA PHE A 434 -5.71 9.01 5.75
C PHE A 434 -4.84 10.19 6.18
N GLN A 435 -3.71 10.45 5.52
CA GLN A 435 -2.86 11.58 5.85
C GLN A 435 -3.56 12.91 5.60
N LEU A 436 -4.21 13.11 4.45
CA LEU A 436 -4.88 14.38 4.14
C LEU A 436 -6.12 14.62 5.00
N ARG A 437 -6.79 13.56 5.48
CA ARG A 437 -7.91 13.69 6.42
C ARG A 437 -7.50 14.30 7.75
N TYR A 438 -6.30 14.01 8.23
CA TYR A 438 -5.81 14.48 9.53
C TYR A 438 -4.90 15.70 9.42
N ARG A 439 -4.13 15.80 8.34
CA ARG A 439 -3.23 16.90 8.05
C ARG A 439 -3.37 17.31 6.57
N PRO A 440 -4.36 18.17 6.25
CA PRO A 440 -4.46 18.76 4.92
C PRO A 440 -3.17 19.52 4.57
N GLY A 441 -2.69 19.39 3.33
CA GLY A 441 -1.50 20.11 2.89
C GLY A 441 -0.67 19.37 1.84
N LEU A 442 0.62 19.68 1.79
CA LEU A 442 1.61 19.02 0.96
C LEU A 442 2.15 17.79 1.70
N ILE A 443 2.12 16.62 1.05
CA ILE A 443 2.75 15.40 1.55
C ILE A 443 4.16 15.31 0.96
N THR A 444 5.16 15.14 1.81
CA THR A 444 6.58 15.12 1.40
C THR A 444 7.34 13.88 1.87
N ASP A 445 6.64 12.89 2.42
CA ASP A 445 7.18 11.68 3.01
C ASP A 445 6.43 10.42 2.58
N GLY A 446 6.85 9.26 3.09
CA GLY A 446 6.23 7.99 2.77
C GLY A 446 6.38 7.60 1.29
N TRP A 447 5.32 7.03 0.72
CA TRP A 447 5.27 6.51 -0.64
C TRP A 447 5.55 7.59 -1.68
N VAL A 448 5.20 8.85 -1.38
CA VAL A 448 5.39 9.98 -2.29
C VAL A 448 6.71 10.74 -2.09
N LYS A 449 7.59 10.29 -1.19
CA LYS A 449 8.82 11.01 -0.81
C LYS A 449 9.73 11.33 -2.01
N TRP A 450 9.87 10.37 -2.93
CA TRP A 450 10.81 10.41 -4.07
C TRP A 450 10.14 10.35 -5.44
N CYS A 451 8.86 9.96 -5.49
CA CYS A 451 8.02 10.00 -6.67
C CYS A 451 6.71 10.66 -6.27
N ARG A 452 6.25 11.68 -7.00
CA ARG A 452 4.98 12.34 -6.64
C ARG A 452 3.74 11.58 -7.11
N ASN A 453 3.86 10.63 -8.05
CA ASN A 453 2.75 9.81 -8.56
C ASN A 453 2.98 8.27 -8.56
N PRO A 454 3.38 7.64 -7.44
CA PRO A 454 3.60 6.19 -7.43
C PRO A 454 2.32 5.39 -7.70
N ASN A 455 1.14 5.93 -7.37
CA ASN A 455 -0.13 5.30 -7.68
C ASN A 455 -0.38 5.19 -9.20
N PHE A 456 0.04 6.19 -9.97
CA PHE A 456 -0.07 6.15 -11.42
C PHE A 456 0.98 5.22 -12.04
N LEU A 457 2.21 5.21 -11.52
CA LEU A 457 3.21 4.19 -11.89
C LEU A 457 2.68 2.78 -11.62
N GLY A 458 2.06 2.58 -10.45
CA GLY A 458 1.49 1.30 -10.08
C GLY A 458 0.38 0.84 -11.04
N LYS A 459 -0.54 1.75 -11.37
CA LYS A 459 -1.57 1.49 -12.39
C LYS A 459 -0.96 1.16 -13.76
N PHE A 460 0.07 1.88 -14.18
CA PHE A 460 0.77 1.59 -15.43
C PHE A 460 1.38 0.19 -15.44
N LEU A 461 2.06 -0.23 -14.37
CA LEU A 461 2.65 -1.58 -14.27
C LEU A 461 1.59 -2.70 -14.32
N VAL A 462 0.44 -2.50 -13.68
CA VAL A 462 -0.69 -3.44 -13.72
C VAL A 462 -1.15 -3.67 -15.15
N TYR A 463 -1.49 -2.61 -15.89
CA TYR A 463 -1.98 -2.77 -17.26
C TYR A 463 -0.88 -3.16 -18.26
N LEU A 464 0.37 -2.73 -18.02
CA LEU A 464 1.50 -3.17 -18.83
C LEU A 464 1.71 -4.68 -18.71
N SER A 465 1.47 -5.26 -17.54
CA SER A 465 1.54 -6.72 -17.37
C SER A 465 0.52 -7.47 -18.26
N TYR A 466 -0.70 -6.94 -18.41
CA TYR A 466 -1.70 -7.54 -19.29
C TYR A 466 -1.34 -7.37 -20.76
N ALA A 467 -0.81 -6.21 -21.14
CA ALA A 467 -0.36 -5.96 -22.52
C ALA A 467 0.81 -6.88 -22.93
N ILE A 468 1.78 -7.11 -22.03
CA ILE A 468 2.88 -8.05 -22.25
C ILE A 468 2.35 -9.48 -22.38
N MET A 469 1.44 -9.89 -21.51
CA MET A 469 0.89 -11.25 -21.55
C MET A 469 0.02 -11.51 -22.79
N ALA A 470 -0.60 -10.47 -23.36
CA ALA A 470 -1.44 -10.58 -24.55
C ALA A 470 -0.66 -10.63 -25.88
N GLU A 471 0.63 -10.29 -25.88
CA GLU A 471 1.51 -10.32 -27.06
C GLU A 471 0.94 -9.62 -28.30
N HIS A 472 0.18 -8.55 -28.08
CA HIS A 472 -0.56 -7.86 -29.13
C HIS A 472 -0.45 -6.34 -28.98
N TRP A 473 -0.36 -5.62 -30.10
CA TRP A 473 -0.12 -4.17 -30.10
C TRP A 473 -1.28 -3.36 -29.49
N PHE A 474 -2.53 -3.83 -29.66
CA PHE A 474 -3.72 -3.07 -29.25
C PHE A 474 -3.74 -2.75 -27.74
N PRO A 475 -3.53 -3.71 -26.81
CA PRO A 475 -3.37 -3.40 -25.39
C PRO A 475 -2.32 -2.32 -25.07
N TYR A 476 -1.18 -2.29 -25.79
CA TYR A 476 -0.18 -1.23 -25.62
C TYR A 476 -0.67 0.12 -26.11
N ALA A 477 -1.33 0.17 -27.27
CA ALA A 477 -1.91 1.39 -27.80
C ALA A 477 -2.99 1.96 -26.86
N MET A 478 -3.84 1.08 -26.31
CA MET A 478 -4.85 1.43 -25.33
C MET A 478 -4.24 1.95 -24.02
N LEU A 479 -3.19 1.29 -23.53
CA LEU A 479 -2.44 1.76 -22.36
C LEU A 479 -1.79 3.11 -22.62
N ALA A 480 -1.16 3.31 -23.79
CA ALA A 480 -0.56 4.58 -24.17
C ALA A 480 -1.60 5.71 -24.26
N PHE A 481 -2.77 5.43 -24.82
CA PHE A 481 -3.91 6.35 -24.86
C PHE A 481 -4.38 6.70 -23.44
N MET A 482 -4.68 5.72 -22.60
CA MET A 482 -5.14 5.96 -21.23
C MET A 482 -4.10 6.70 -20.37
N TRP A 483 -2.83 6.36 -20.56
CA TRP A 483 -1.74 6.98 -19.83
C TRP A 483 -1.57 8.45 -20.23
N SER A 484 -1.54 8.74 -21.53
CA SER A 484 -1.38 10.10 -22.03
C SER A 484 -2.65 10.94 -21.83
N PHE A 485 -3.82 10.42 -22.18
CA PHE A 485 -5.06 11.20 -22.16
C PHE A 485 -5.62 11.40 -20.74
N VAL A 486 -5.63 10.34 -19.91
CA VAL A 486 -6.26 10.38 -18.57
C VAL A 486 -5.23 10.57 -17.46
N MET A 487 -4.22 9.70 -17.40
CA MET A 487 -3.29 9.70 -16.26
C MET A 487 -2.37 10.93 -16.26
N ALA A 488 -1.78 11.28 -17.41
CA ALA A 488 -0.92 12.46 -17.52
C ALA A 488 -1.69 13.76 -17.25
N SER A 489 -2.95 13.87 -17.73
CA SER A 489 -3.86 14.97 -17.39
C SER A 489 -4.00 15.14 -15.86
N HIS A 490 -4.28 14.07 -15.13
CA HIS A 490 -4.37 14.13 -13.66
C HIS A 490 -3.04 14.43 -12.98
N MET A 491 -1.91 13.90 -13.49
CA MET A 491 -0.60 14.21 -12.94
C MET A 491 -0.23 15.69 -13.14
N ILE A 492 -0.56 16.28 -14.30
CA ILE A 492 -0.33 17.70 -14.59
C ILE A 492 -1.21 18.60 -13.71
N LEU A 493 -2.51 18.31 -13.60
CA LEU A 493 -3.40 19.05 -12.69
C LEU A 493 -2.92 18.97 -11.23
N LYS A 494 -2.43 17.80 -10.83
CA LYS A 494 -1.84 17.61 -9.51
C LYS A 494 -0.56 18.44 -9.35
N ASP A 495 0.35 18.45 -10.32
CA ASP A 495 1.57 19.26 -10.26
C ASP A 495 1.25 20.76 -10.16
N ILE A 496 0.24 21.24 -10.90
CA ILE A 496 -0.27 22.61 -10.79
C ILE A 496 -0.77 22.90 -9.37
N SER A 497 -1.51 21.97 -8.77
CA SER A 497 -1.98 22.07 -7.39
C SER A 497 -0.83 22.06 -6.37
N LEU A 498 0.17 21.20 -6.57
CA LEU A 498 1.33 21.07 -5.69
C LEU A 498 2.18 22.35 -5.69
N ALA A 499 2.42 22.95 -6.85
CA ALA A 499 3.20 24.18 -6.99
C ALA A 499 2.62 25.36 -6.18
N LYS A 500 1.29 25.38 -5.99
CA LYS A 500 0.60 26.42 -5.20
C LYS A 500 0.78 26.26 -3.69
N LYS A 501 1.28 25.11 -3.22
CA LYS A 501 1.44 24.83 -1.78
C LYS A 501 2.79 25.34 -1.28
N THR A 502 2.86 25.74 -0.01
CA THR A 502 4.12 26.10 0.65
C THR A 502 5.14 24.96 0.54
N GLY A 503 6.32 25.23 -0.01
CA GLY A 503 7.36 24.23 -0.28
C GLY A 503 7.11 23.34 -1.50
N GLY A 504 6.04 23.61 -2.27
CA GLY A 504 5.64 22.86 -3.45
C GLY A 504 6.70 22.80 -4.53
N ASP A 505 7.29 23.94 -4.90
CA ASP A 505 8.33 24.01 -5.94
C ASP A 505 9.57 23.19 -5.56
N ALA A 506 10.03 23.30 -4.31
CA ALA A 506 11.15 22.51 -3.81
C ALA A 506 10.84 21.00 -3.83
N TYR A 507 9.61 20.61 -3.48
CA TYR A 507 9.17 19.23 -3.54
C TYR A 507 9.09 18.69 -4.98
N ILE A 508 8.57 19.48 -5.93
CA ILE A 508 8.52 19.11 -7.35
C ILE A 508 9.93 18.93 -7.92
N GLN A 509 10.88 19.80 -7.54
CA GLN A 509 12.29 19.68 -7.96
C GLN A 509 12.97 18.43 -7.38
N ARG A 510 12.63 18.04 -6.15
CA ARG A 510 13.21 16.85 -5.49
C ARG A 510 12.65 15.54 -6.01
N THR A 511 11.41 15.52 -6.50
CA THR A 511 10.69 14.28 -6.83
C THR A 511 10.59 14.03 -8.33
N GLY A 512 10.64 12.77 -8.74
CA GLY A 512 10.27 12.41 -10.11
C GLY A 512 8.75 12.43 -10.30
N MET A 513 8.29 12.66 -11.54
CA MET A 513 6.86 12.76 -11.86
C MET A 513 6.15 11.42 -11.68
N CYS A 514 6.61 10.38 -12.38
CA CYS A 514 6.04 9.02 -12.36
C CYS A 514 7.04 7.99 -11.81
N CYS A 515 8.32 8.11 -12.16
CA CYS A 515 9.39 7.27 -11.61
C CYS A 515 10.05 7.94 -10.39
N PRO A 516 10.56 7.18 -9.41
CA PRO A 516 11.28 7.74 -8.27
C PRO A 516 12.59 8.42 -8.69
N ASN A 517 12.92 9.54 -8.04
CA ASN A 517 14.24 10.16 -8.17
C ASN A 517 15.30 9.34 -7.40
N LEU A 518 15.83 8.32 -8.06
CA LEU A 518 16.81 7.40 -7.48
C LEU A 518 18.14 8.10 -7.12
N ILE A 519 18.59 9.05 -7.95
CA ILE A 519 19.85 9.79 -7.72
C ILE A 519 19.75 10.64 -6.46
N GLY A 520 18.65 11.40 -6.31
CA GLY A 520 18.42 12.20 -5.10
C GLY A 520 18.29 11.32 -3.85
N TRP A 521 17.69 10.14 -4.00
CA TRP A 521 17.60 9.18 -2.91
C TRP A 521 18.96 8.64 -2.48
N THR A 522 19.79 8.14 -3.41
CA THR A 522 21.11 7.58 -3.09
C THR A 522 22.03 8.61 -2.45
N GLN A 523 22.06 9.84 -3.00
CA GLN A 523 22.85 10.94 -2.44
C GLN A 523 22.45 11.28 -1.01
N SER A 524 21.13 11.29 -0.71
CA SER A 524 20.65 11.55 0.65
C SER A 524 21.02 10.46 1.65
N SER A 525 21.06 9.20 1.20
CA SER A 525 21.40 8.04 2.05
C SER A 525 22.90 7.98 2.33
N LEU A 526 23.75 8.29 1.34
CA LEU A 526 25.20 8.32 1.50
C LEU A 526 25.68 9.53 2.32
N GLY A 527 25.05 10.70 2.14
CA GLY A 527 25.37 11.90 2.92
C GLY A 527 25.05 11.77 4.41
N ALA A 528 23.97 11.04 4.77
CA ALA A 528 23.59 10.80 6.16
C ALA A 528 24.62 9.96 6.94
N SER A 529 25.40 9.10 6.25
CA SER A 529 26.44 8.26 6.87
C SER A 529 27.71 9.03 7.25
N SER A 530 27.87 10.27 6.80
CA SER A 530 29.09 11.07 7.03
C SER A 530 29.08 11.94 8.31
N ILE A 531 27.99 11.91 9.09
CA ILE A 531 27.82 12.77 10.30
C ILE A 531 27.81 11.97 11.62
N VAL A 532 27.84 10.63 11.59
CA VAL A 532 27.92 9.84 12.82
C VAL A 532 29.38 9.61 13.21
N GLN A 533 29.99 10.63 13.83
CA GLN A 533 31.14 10.40 14.71
C GLN A 533 30.61 9.65 15.96
N PRO A 534 31.14 8.47 16.32
CA PRO A 534 30.78 7.82 17.57
C PRO A 534 31.29 8.69 18.73
N GLY A 535 30.37 9.35 19.44
CA GLY A 535 30.69 9.98 20.72
C GLY A 535 31.13 8.91 21.73
N PRO A 536 32.08 9.21 22.63
CA PRO A 536 32.58 8.24 23.60
C PRO A 536 31.45 7.70 24.47
N LEU A 537 31.45 6.39 24.70
CA LEU A 537 30.50 5.72 25.59
C LEU A 537 30.54 6.39 26.97
N SER A 538 29.43 7.03 27.36
CA SER A 538 29.17 7.37 28.75
C SER A 538 28.84 6.08 29.50
N THR A 539 29.83 5.50 30.15
CA THR A 539 29.64 4.56 31.26
C THR A 539 29.04 5.34 32.43
N ASP A 540 27.72 5.42 32.49
CA ASP A 540 26.95 5.59 33.74
C ASP A 540 25.47 5.74 33.40
N MET A 541 24.77 4.61 33.31
CA MET A 541 23.34 4.52 33.63
C MET A 541 23.05 3.10 34.10
N THR A 542 23.11 2.91 35.41
CA THR A 542 22.43 1.80 36.08
C THR A 542 20.93 1.87 35.75
N PRO A 543 20.28 0.77 35.36
CA PRO A 543 18.84 0.79 35.12
C PRO A 543 18.11 0.99 36.44
N ASP A 544 17.31 2.05 36.53
CA ASP A 544 16.36 2.25 37.61
C ASP A 544 15.36 1.08 37.64
N LYS A 545 15.48 0.21 38.64
CA LYS A 545 14.64 -0.98 38.86
C LYS A 545 13.23 -0.62 39.39
N SER A 546 12.87 0.65 39.52
CA SER A 546 11.60 1.07 40.11
C SER A 546 10.38 0.99 39.18
N ALA A 547 10.55 0.87 37.86
CA ALA A 547 9.43 0.90 36.90
C ALA A 547 8.81 -0.46 36.54
N MET A 548 9.30 -1.58 37.12
CA MET A 548 8.87 -2.94 36.72
C MET A 548 8.19 -3.74 37.85
N HIS A 549 8.07 -3.18 39.07
CA HIS A 549 7.46 -3.86 40.22
C HIS A 549 6.11 -3.30 40.70
N SER A 550 5.52 -2.29 40.07
CA SER A 550 4.28 -1.66 40.58
C SER A 550 2.96 -2.18 39.97
N ILE A 551 2.91 -3.39 39.40
CA ILE A 551 1.70 -3.92 38.74
C ILE A 551 1.14 -5.19 39.41
N LEU A 552 1.70 -5.66 40.53
CA LEU A 552 1.29 -6.94 41.12
C LEU A 552 0.71 -6.93 42.55
N ASP A 553 0.59 -5.80 43.24
CA ASP A 553 0.01 -5.80 44.60
C ASP A 553 -0.93 -4.61 44.84
N THR A 554 -2.23 -4.80 44.56
CA THR A 554 -3.30 -4.08 45.28
C THR A 554 -4.53 -4.99 45.39
N PRO A 555 -4.91 -5.44 46.60
CA PRO A 555 -6.18 -6.14 46.81
C PRO A 555 -7.35 -5.14 46.70
N PRO A 556 -8.57 -5.61 46.38
CA PRO A 556 -9.73 -4.73 46.26
C PRO A 556 -10.14 -4.21 47.64
N GLN A 557 -10.20 -2.88 47.78
CA GLN A 557 -10.86 -2.23 48.91
C GLN A 557 -12.38 -2.22 48.66
N PRO A 558 -13.22 -2.53 49.66
CA PRO A 558 -14.66 -2.52 49.52
C PRO A 558 -15.23 -1.10 49.73
N THR A 559 -16.03 -0.62 48.79
CA THR A 559 -17.34 0.01 48.98
C THR A 559 -17.97 0.37 47.64
#